data_AF-A0A420DDT1-F1
#
_entry.id   AF-A0A420DDT1-F1
#
_cell.length_a   1.000
_cell.length_b   1.000
_cell.length_c   1.000
_cell.angle_alpha   90.00
_cell.angle_beta   90.00
_cell.angle_gamma   90.00
#
_symmetry.space_group_name_H-M   'P 1'
#
loop_
_entity.id
_entity.type
_entity.pdbx_description
1 polymer ?
#
loop_
_entity_poly.entity_id
_entity_poly.type
_entity_poly.pdbx_seq_one_letter_code
_entity_poly.pdbx_strand_id
1 'polypeptide(L)'
;MNFLKLIFLFFPVFFFTQVSYEGKIGNYPIEMVLNIDREFADGIYIYSKFNEPISIKGIIENGNLTLFEMDGDLKTAKFYFNNFKDEKEEYLGTWTNLKTEAQLNFYLKKKANQKSFLQSESTKRFYFRGTEEEDENYLLIIDKKSNQIFQKMKMEECGFDSIYDVSVGDYNFDGYEDFSSCMQSYAGPNTSKTYFLFDNKNNEFFASDFSGTSLEFDEKNKLITETNQCCAGASIVKNIYKVKENKMVLIKEHCYKWSEKLQKHIEKKPKDCQ
;
A
#
# COMPACT_ATOMS: atom_id res chain seq x y z
N MET A 1 31.55 41.23 13.95
CA MET A 1 30.23 41.28 13.29
C MET A 1 30.29 40.35 12.09
N ASN A 2 29.67 39.18 12.19
CA ASN A 2 29.14 38.38 11.07
C ASN A 2 28.32 37.24 11.69
N PHE A 3 27.02 37.52 11.86
CA PHE A 3 26.03 36.52 12.26
C PHE A 3 25.82 35.58 11.09
N LEU A 4 26.23 34.31 11.25
CA LEU A 4 25.89 33.23 10.35
C LEU A 4 24.37 32.99 10.47
N LYS A 5 23.59 33.44 9.49
CA LYS A 5 22.15 33.16 9.43
C LYS A 5 21.97 31.70 9.03
N LEU A 6 21.66 30.85 10.01
CA LEU A 6 21.17 29.49 9.79
C LEU A 6 19.73 29.60 9.26
N ILE A 7 19.51 29.29 7.99
CA ILE A 7 18.17 29.19 7.39
C ILE A 7 17.64 27.80 7.74
N PHE A 8 16.75 27.72 8.74
CA PHE A 8 15.93 26.54 8.96
C PHE A 8 14.88 26.47 7.84
N LEU A 9 15.09 25.58 6.88
CA LEU A 9 14.03 25.14 5.97
C LEU A 9 13.00 24.37 6.80
N PHE A 10 11.92 25.05 7.20
CA PHE A 10 10.72 24.39 7.70
C PHE A 10 10.11 23.61 6.54
N PHE A 11 10.39 22.32 6.46
CA PHE A 11 9.54 21.43 5.68
C PHE A 11 8.17 21.39 6.34
N PRO A 12 7.06 21.63 5.62
CA PRO A 12 5.74 21.39 6.17
C PRO A 12 5.65 19.90 6.49
N VAL A 13 5.58 19.58 7.78
CA VAL A 13 5.26 18.23 8.22
C VAL A 13 3.77 18.05 7.99
N PHE A 14 3.42 17.33 6.92
CA PHE A 14 2.06 16.87 6.71
C PHE A 14 1.77 15.78 7.73
N PHE A 15 1.06 16.13 8.80
CA PHE A 15 0.58 15.16 9.77
C PHE A 15 -0.73 14.58 9.24
N PHE A 16 -0.64 13.45 8.54
CA PHE A 16 -1.82 12.64 8.27
C PHE A 16 -2.22 11.95 9.57
N THR A 17 -3.47 12.15 9.97
CA THR A 17 -4.04 11.39 11.09
C THR A 17 -4.77 10.19 10.52
N GLN A 18 -4.32 8.99 10.88
CA GLN A 18 -5.05 7.78 10.54
C GLN A 18 -6.13 7.50 11.60
N VAL A 19 -7.37 7.25 11.16
CA VAL A 19 -8.49 6.95 12.05
C VAL A 19 -9.33 5.80 11.49
N SER A 20 -9.55 4.80 12.32
CA SER A 20 -10.42 3.67 12.05
C SER A 20 -11.80 3.86 12.67
N TYR A 21 -12.84 3.51 11.90
CA TYR A 21 -14.25 3.55 12.24
C TYR A 21 -14.91 2.19 11.99
N GLU A 22 -15.94 1.88 12.75
CA GLU A 22 -16.83 0.76 12.55
C GLU A 22 -18.29 1.24 12.48
N GLY A 23 -19.13 0.54 11.73
CA GLY A 23 -20.52 0.94 11.63
C GLY A 23 -21.27 0.23 10.52
N LYS A 24 -22.12 0.96 9.80
CA LYS A 24 -22.97 0.39 8.76
C LYS A 24 -23.41 1.41 7.71
N ILE A 25 -23.69 0.92 6.51
CA ILE A 25 -24.44 1.62 5.45
C ILE A 25 -25.79 0.92 5.30
N GLY A 26 -26.88 1.60 5.65
CA GLY A 26 -28.19 0.96 5.81
C GLY A 26 -28.12 -0.17 6.85
N ASN A 27 -28.26 -1.41 6.38
CA ASN A 27 -28.17 -2.62 7.21
C ASN A 27 -26.87 -3.40 7.00
N TYR A 28 -25.94 -2.90 6.19
CA TYR A 28 -24.70 -3.58 5.85
C TYR A 28 -23.57 -3.10 6.75
N PRO A 29 -23.01 -3.97 7.61
CA PRO A 29 -21.88 -3.59 8.46
C PRO A 29 -20.66 -3.22 7.61
N ILE A 30 -19.96 -2.18 8.04
CA ILE A 30 -18.72 -1.72 7.43
C ILE A 30 -17.66 -1.43 8.48
N GLU A 31 -16.41 -1.51 8.07
CA GLU A 31 -15.25 -0.94 8.76
C GLU A 31 -14.50 -0.04 7.79
N MET A 32 -14.08 1.13 8.25
CA MET A 32 -13.46 2.17 7.44
C MET A 32 -12.19 2.66 8.11
N VAL A 33 -11.14 2.89 7.35
CA VAL A 33 -9.91 3.53 7.80
C VAL A 33 -9.67 4.74 6.89
N LEU A 34 -9.45 5.90 7.50
CA LEU A 34 -9.16 7.14 6.79
C LEU A 34 -7.77 7.66 7.17
N ASN A 35 -7.01 8.12 6.18
CA ASN A 35 -5.92 9.06 6.40
C ASN A 35 -6.44 10.46 6.13
N ILE A 36 -6.32 11.35 7.11
CA ILE A 36 -6.92 12.68 7.08
C ILE A 36 -5.81 13.73 7.09
N ASP A 37 -5.88 14.65 6.14
CA ASP A 37 -5.15 15.92 6.10
C ASP A 37 -6.15 17.09 6.23
N ARG A 38 -5.67 18.34 6.22
CA ARG A 38 -6.46 19.56 6.45
C ARG A 38 -7.65 19.73 5.52
N GLU A 39 -7.46 19.35 4.25
CA GLU A 39 -8.41 19.58 3.15
C GLU A 39 -8.79 18.30 2.41
N PHE A 40 -8.05 17.20 2.64
CA PHE A 40 -8.22 15.94 1.93
C PHE A 40 -8.33 14.80 2.91
N ALA A 41 -9.06 13.76 2.50
CA ALA A 41 -9.03 12.48 3.16
C ALA A 41 -8.99 11.39 2.11
N ASP A 42 -8.16 10.38 2.31
CA ASP A 42 -8.24 9.13 1.58
C ASP A 42 -8.41 7.97 2.57
N GLY A 43 -8.63 6.78 2.04
CA GLY A 43 -8.81 5.63 2.89
C GLY A 43 -9.30 4.42 2.14
N ILE A 44 -9.74 3.47 2.95
CA ILE A 44 -10.40 2.26 2.50
C ILE A 44 -11.56 1.93 3.42
N TYR A 45 -12.54 1.19 2.92
CA TYR A 45 -13.50 0.53 3.77
C TYR A 45 -13.84 -0.86 3.24
N ILE A 46 -14.33 -1.73 4.11
CA ILE A 46 -14.83 -3.06 3.74
C ILE A 46 -16.31 -3.17 4.12
N TYR A 47 -17.07 -3.87 3.29
CA TYR A 47 -18.30 -4.51 3.76
C TYR A 47 -17.92 -5.81 4.46
N SER A 48 -18.30 -6.00 5.72
CA SER A 48 -17.91 -7.20 6.50
C SER A 48 -18.41 -8.52 5.89
N LYS A 49 -19.39 -8.46 4.99
CA LYS A 49 -19.89 -9.63 4.25
C LYS A 49 -18.91 -10.09 3.15
N PHE A 50 -18.18 -9.17 2.55
CA PHE A 50 -17.30 -9.44 1.39
C PHE A 50 -15.82 -9.39 1.77
N ASN A 51 -15.46 -8.59 2.79
CA ASN A 51 -14.07 -8.41 3.23
C ASN A 51 -13.12 -7.98 2.11
N GLU A 52 -13.66 -7.24 1.13
CA GLU A 52 -12.92 -6.66 0.01
C GLU A 52 -12.69 -5.17 0.29
N PRO A 53 -11.43 -4.70 0.38
CA PRO A 53 -11.14 -3.28 0.53
C PRO A 53 -11.62 -2.48 -0.68
N ILE A 54 -12.35 -1.40 -0.41
CA ILE A 54 -12.81 -0.43 -1.40
C ILE A 54 -12.10 0.88 -1.13
N SER A 55 -11.33 1.35 -2.11
CA SER A 55 -10.64 2.63 -2.04
C SER A 55 -11.62 3.79 -2.02
N ILE A 56 -11.34 4.77 -1.16
CA ILE A 56 -12.12 6.00 -1.04
C ILE A 56 -11.20 7.22 -1.05
N LYS A 57 -11.65 8.29 -1.71
CA LYS A 57 -10.93 9.58 -1.78
C LYS A 57 -11.91 10.73 -1.60
N GLY A 58 -11.51 11.76 -0.90
CA GLY A 58 -12.41 12.81 -0.48
C GLY A 58 -11.77 14.14 -0.19
N ILE A 59 -12.64 15.12 -0.03
CA ILE A 59 -12.31 16.53 0.18
C ILE A 59 -13.11 17.02 1.38
N ILE A 60 -12.47 17.84 2.20
CA ILE A 60 -13.07 18.48 3.36
C ILE A 60 -13.31 19.97 3.03
N GLU A 61 -14.57 20.34 2.87
CA GLU A 61 -15.00 21.70 2.51
C GLU A 61 -16.06 22.20 3.49
N ASN A 62 -15.92 23.44 3.97
CA ASN A 62 -16.87 24.07 4.90
C ASN A 62 -17.17 23.22 6.15
N GLY A 63 -16.19 22.45 6.62
CA GLY A 63 -16.32 21.57 7.78
C GLY A 63 -16.99 20.21 7.49
N ASN A 64 -17.41 19.94 6.25
CA ASN A 64 -18.03 18.69 5.84
C ASN A 64 -17.03 17.85 5.04
N LEU A 65 -17.12 16.52 5.16
CA LEU A 65 -16.29 15.60 4.38
C LEU A 65 -17.16 14.91 3.31
N THR A 66 -16.71 14.97 2.07
CA THR A 66 -17.27 14.17 0.97
C THR A 66 -16.24 13.15 0.53
N LEU A 67 -16.54 11.86 0.67
CA LEU A 67 -15.71 10.76 0.18
C LEU A 67 -16.38 10.12 -1.03
N PHE A 68 -15.58 9.70 -2.00
CA PHE A 68 -16.02 8.96 -3.19
C PHE A 68 -15.40 7.57 -3.17
N GLU A 69 -16.23 6.56 -3.45
CA GLU A 69 -15.75 5.22 -3.77
C GLU A 69 -15.11 5.22 -5.15
N MET A 70 -13.95 4.56 -5.23
CA MET A 70 -13.11 4.55 -6.41
C MET A 70 -13.07 3.13 -7.00
N ASP A 71 -13.38 3.03 -8.29
CA ASP A 71 -13.11 1.86 -9.14
C ASP A 71 -12.10 2.32 -10.21
N GLY A 72 -10.82 2.14 -9.90
CA GLY A 72 -9.74 2.87 -10.59
C GLY A 72 -9.94 4.39 -10.44
N ASP A 73 -10.05 5.08 -11.57
CA ASP A 73 -10.31 6.52 -11.61
C ASP A 73 -11.82 6.88 -11.57
N LEU A 74 -12.71 5.89 -11.66
CA LEU A 74 -14.15 6.10 -11.70
C LEU A 74 -14.73 6.25 -10.29
N LYS A 75 -15.57 7.27 -10.09
CA LYS A 75 -16.36 7.44 -8.87
C LYS A 75 -17.66 6.63 -8.96
N THR A 76 -17.88 5.70 -8.04
CA THR A 76 -19.04 4.78 -8.09
C THR A 76 -20.11 5.07 -7.04
N ALA A 77 -19.70 5.58 -5.88
CA ALA A 77 -20.59 6.03 -4.82
C ALA A 77 -19.99 7.23 -4.07
N LYS A 78 -20.80 7.86 -3.22
CA LYS A 78 -20.42 9.04 -2.43
C LYS A 78 -20.90 8.90 -1.00
N PHE A 79 -20.00 9.09 -0.03
CA PHE A 79 -20.35 9.37 1.36
C PHE A 79 -20.34 10.88 1.60
N TYR A 80 -21.30 11.34 2.39
CA TYR A 80 -21.37 12.72 2.84
C TYR A 80 -21.48 12.77 4.37
N PHE A 81 -20.48 13.36 5.01
CA PHE A 81 -20.35 13.55 6.45
C PHE A 81 -20.63 15.01 6.79
N ASN A 82 -21.64 15.24 7.63
CA ASN A 82 -21.92 16.57 8.16
C ASN A 82 -21.02 16.87 9.35
N ASN A 83 -20.46 18.09 9.39
CA ASN A 83 -19.67 18.62 10.50
C ASN A 83 -18.53 17.65 10.91
N PHE A 84 -17.77 17.19 9.92
CA PHE A 84 -16.63 16.29 10.10
C PHE A 84 -15.49 16.93 10.91
N LYS A 85 -15.27 18.25 10.76
CA LYS A 85 -14.24 18.97 11.54
C LYS A 85 -14.55 19.10 13.04
N ASP A 86 -15.73 18.68 13.49
CA ASP A 86 -16.06 18.62 14.92
C ASP A 86 -15.38 17.42 15.61
N GLU A 87 -14.69 16.54 14.87
CA GLU A 87 -13.94 15.39 15.40
C GLU A 87 -14.77 14.49 16.33
N LYS A 88 -16.02 14.25 15.95
CA LYS A 88 -16.96 13.45 16.73
C LYS A 88 -16.52 11.99 16.82
N GLU A 89 -16.88 11.37 17.94
CA GLU A 89 -16.77 9.92 18.12
C GLU A 89 -17.72 9.16 17.19
N GLU A 90 -18.82 9.78 16.78
CA GLU A 90 -19.86 9.17 15.96
C GLU A 90 -20.30 10.12 14.83
N TYR A 91 -20.47 9.55 13.64
CA TYR A 91 -20.94 10.24 12.44
C TYR A 91 -22.18 9.57 11.88
N LEU A 92 -23.14 10.41 11.52
CA LEU A 92 -24.28 10.06 10.69
C LEU A 92 -24.16 10.81 9.37
N GLY A 93 -24.54 10.15 8.29
CA GLY A 93 -24.49 10.76 6.98
C GLY A 93 -25.21 9.94 5.92
N THR A 94 -24.96 10.30 4.67
CA THR A 94 -25.62 9.68 3.53
C THR A 94 -24.58 9.05 2.61
N TRP A 95 -24.82 7.80 2.25
CA TRP A 95 -24.18 7.11 1.16
C TRP A 95 -25.09 7.16 -0.06
N THR A 96 -24.54 7.46 -1.24
CA THR A 96 -25.30 7.58 -2.49
C THR A 96 -24.60 6.78 -3.59
N ASN A 97 -25.30 5.83 -4.19
CA ASN A 97 -24.84 5.18 -5.41
C ASN A 97 -24.92 6.18 -6.58
N LEU A 98 -23.81 6.44 -7.28
CA LEU A 98 -23.80 7.45 -8.34
C LEU A 98 -24.43 6.98 -9.66
N LYS A 99 -24.61 5.67 -9.84
CA LYS A 99 -25.24 5.09 -11.03
C LYS A 99 -26.76 5.00 -10.88
N THR A 100 -27.24 4.59 -9.72
CA THR A 100 -28.69 4.35 -9.48
C THR A 100 -29.36 5.46 -8.69
N GLU A 101 -28.59 6.41 -8.17
CA GLU A 101 -29.04 7.47 -7.26
C GLU A 101 -29.65 6.96 -5.93
N ALA A 102 -29.56 5.65 -5.68
CA ALA A 102 -30.04 5.06 -4.45
C ALA A 102 -29.26 5.63 -3.25
N GLN A 103 -30.00 6.02 -2.21
CA GLN A 103 -29.43 6.60 -1.00
C GLN A 103 -29.67 5.69 0.20
N LEU A 104 -28.65 5.57 1.04
CA LEU A 104 -28.70 4.87 2.32
C LEU A 104 -28.10 5.78 3.38
N ASN A 105 -28.66 5.77 4.58
CA ASN A 105 -28.00 6.40 5.72
C ASN A 105 -26.83 5.53 6.17
N PHE A 106 -25.72 6.14 6.52
CA PHE A 106 -24.65 5.45 7.24
C PHE A 106 -24.55 5.94 8.67
N TYR A 107 -24.00 5.07 9.51
CA TYR A 107 -23.55 5.38 10.84
C TYR A 107 -22.13 4.84 10.99
N LEU A 108 -21.22 5.65 11.53
CA LEU A 108 -19.84 5.28 11.80
C LEU A 108 -19.48 5.74 13.21
N LYS A 109 -18.80 4.87 13.95
CA LYS A 109 -18.25 5.14 15.26
C LYS A 109 -16.75 4.92 15.23
N LYS A 110 -15.99 5.83 15.81
CA LYS A 110 -14.54 5.69 15.95
C LYS A 110 -14.23 4.45 16.79
N LYS A 111 -13.31 3.61 16.31
CA LYS A 111 -12.90 2.40 17.03
C LYS A 111 -12.13 2.78 18.29
N ALA A 112 -12.31 2.02 19.37
CA ALA A 112 -11.51 2.22 20.58
C ALA A 112 -10.04 1.85 20.35
N ASN A 113 -9.79 0.75 19.63
CA ASN A 113 -8.45 0.34 19.23
C ASN A 113 -8.10 0.92 17.84
N GLN A 114 -7.15 1.83 17.81
CA GLN A 114 -6.61 2.46 16.59
C GLN A 114 -5.30 1.81 16.12
N LYS A 115 -4.74 0.86 16.88
CA LYS A 115 -3.48 0.18 16.57
C LYS A 115 -3.62 -0.98 15.60
N SER A 116 -4.85 -1.39 15.26
CA SER A 116 -5.11 -2.44 14.27
C SER A 116 -6.05 -1.93 13.19
N PHE A 117 -5.56 -1.93 11.95
CA PHE A 117 -6.24 -1.32 10.84
C PHE A 117 -6.09 -2.13 9.55
N LEU A 118 -7.02 -1.92 8.64
CA LEU A 118 -7.11 -2.60 7.35
C LEU A 118 -5.98 -2.17 6.41
N GLN A 119 -5.51 -3.09 5.59
CA GLN A 119 -4.63 -2.79 4.45
C GLN A 119 -5.45 -2.73 3.16
N SER A 120 -4.99 -1.94 2.20
CA SER A 120 -5.73 -1.60 0.99
C SER A 120 -5.82 -2.71 -0.04
N GLU A 121 -4.86 -3.63 -0.02
CA GLU A 121 -4.80 -4.75 -0.94
C GLU A 121 -5.32 -6.03 -0.28
N SER A 122 -5.75 -6.98 -1.09
CA SER A 122 -6.20 -8.28 -0.62
C SER A 122 -6.07 -9.33 -1.70
N THR A 123 -5.92 -10.60 -1.33
CA THR A 123 -5.97 -11.71 -2.27
C THR A 123 -7.41 -12.16 -2.46
N LYS A 124 -7.70 -13.06 -3.40
CA LYS A 124 -9.03 -13.67 -3.55
C LYS A 124 -9.51 -14.36 -2.27
N ARG A 125 -8.58 -14.88 -1.45
CA ARG A 125 -8.89 -15.63 -0.24
C ARG A 125 -8.70 -14.83 1.05
N PHE A 126 -7.75 -13.91 1.08
CA PHE A 126 -7.29 -13.28 2.31
C PHE A 126 -7.38 -11.77 2.23
N TYR A 127 -7.67 -11.14 3.35
CA TYR A 127 -7.44 -9.72 3.54
C TYR A 127 -6.50 -9.51 4.72
N PHE A 128 -5.90 -8.32 4.79
CA PHE A 128 -4.79 -8.06 5.69
C PHE A 128 -5.09 -6.95 6.69
N ARG A 129 -4.52 -7.07 7.89
CA ARG A 129 -4.49 -6.00 8.88
C ARG A 129 -3.09 -5.84 9.45
N GLY A 130 -2.62 -4.60 9.50
CA GLY A 130 -1.48 -4.25 10.33
C GLY A 130 -1.91 -4.17 11.79
N THR A 131 -1.07 -4.61 12.72
CA THR A 131 -1.28 -4.38 14.15
C THR A 131 0.03 -4.25 14.90
N GLU A 132 0.03 -3.44 15.95
CA GLU A 132 1.13 -3.32 16.91
C GLU A 132 0.72 -3.96 18.25
N GLU A 133 1.55 -4.86 18.77
CA GLU A 133 1.37 -5.52 20.07
C GLU A 133 2.71 -5.54 20.81
N GLU A 134 2.75 -5.02 22.04
CA GLU A 134 3.97 -4.99 22.88
C GLU A 134 5.20 -4.40 22.16
N ASP A 135 5.01 -3.30 21.43
CA ASP A 135 6.02 -2.62 20.60
C ASP A 135 6.56 -3.47 19.42
N GLU A 136 5.88 -4.57 19.09
CA GLU A 136 6.17 -5.40 17.92
C GLU A 136 5.07 -5.28 16.85
N ASN A 137 5.48 -5.28 15.59
CA ASN A 137 4.57 -5.16 14.46
C ASN A 137 4.20 -6.54 13.91
N TYR A 138 2.92 -6.71 13.59
CA TYR A 138 2.37 -7.94 13.08
C TYR A 138 1.44 -7.70 11.90
N LEU A 139 1.55 -8.55 10.88
CA LEU A 139 0.55 -8.69 9.84
C LEU A 139 -0.41 -9.81 10.21
N LEU A 140 -1.70 -9.48 10.35
CA LEU A 140 -2.76 -10.48 10.44
C LEU A 140 -3.26 -10.78 9.03
N ILE A 141 -3.15 -12.04 8.64
CA ILE A 141 -3.71 -12.59 7.41
C ILE A 141 -5.00 -13.27 7.78
N ILE A 142 -6.12 -12.84 7.21
CA ILE A 142 -7.45 -13.26 7.64
C ILE A 142 -8.20 -13.84 6.45
N ASP A 143 -8.76 -15.05 6.64
CA ASP A 143 -9.55 -15.71 5.60
C ASP A 143 -10.89 -14.97 5.42
N LYS A 144 -11.16 -14.48 4.21
CA LYS A 144 -12.35 -13.67 3.89
C LYS A 144 -13.66 -14.42 4.15
N LYS A 145 -13.66 -15.75 4.00
CA LYS A 145 -14.86 -16.58 4.12
C LYS A 145 -15.21 -16.85 5.58
N SER A 146 -14.22 -17.22 6.41
CA SER A 146 -14.45 -17.53 7.82
C SER A 146 -14.34 -16.31 8.74
N ASN A 147 -13.68 -15.24 8.27
CA ASN A 147 -13.29 -14.08 9.06
C ASN A 147 -12.41 -14.45 10.28
N GLN A 148 -11.65 -15.54 10.16
CA GLN A 148 -10.71 -16.01 11.18
C GLN A 148 -9.26 -15.73 10.76
N ILE A 149 -8.41 -15.41 11.73
CA ILE A 149 -6.97 -15.26 11.51
C ILE A 149 -6.45 -16.58 10.95
N PHE A 150 -5.99 -16.53 9.71
CA PHE A 150 -5.35 -17.63 9.02
C PHE A 150 -3.90 -17.75 9.47
N GLN A 151 -3.20 -16.63 9.53
CA GLN A 151 -1.81 -16.55 9.96
C GLN A 151 -1.54 -15.18 10.59
N LYS A 152 -0.64 -15.15 11.58
CA LYS A 152 -0.10 -13.92 12.17
C LYS A 152 1.40 -13.94 11.94
N MET A 153 1.92 -12.94 11.25
CA MET A 153 3.33 -12.84 10.88
C MET A 153 3.97 -11.67 11.61
N LYS A 154 5.10 -11.89 12.28
CA LYS A 154 5.90 -10.81 12.85
C LYS A 154 6.61 -10.08 11.71
N MET A 155 6.54 -8.76 11.70
CA MET A 155 7.18 -7.90 10.71
C MET A 155 8.45 -7.31 11.32
N GLU A 156 9.59 -7.91 11.00
CA GLU A 156 10.88 -7.52 11.60
C GLU A 156 11.46 -6.24 10.98
N GLU A 157 11.21 -6.01 9.69
CA GLU A 157 11.86 -4.96 8.90
C GLU A 157 10.99 -3.69 8.73
N CYS A 158 9.75 -3.71 9.20
CA CYS A 158 8.84 -2.57 9.08
C CYS A 158 7.71 -2.55 10.12
N GLY A 159 7.18 -1.35 10.34
CA GLY A 159 5.89 -1.14 10.99
C GLY A 159 4.76 -0.99 9.98
N PHE A 160 3.55 -0.80 10.51
CA PHE A 160 2.38 -0.42 9.74
C PHE A 160 2.05 1.04 10.05
N ASP A 161 2.66 1.94 9.29
CA ASP A 161 2.41 3.38 9.40
C ASP A 161 1.40 3.86 8.35
N SER A 162 1.04 3.00 7.39
CA SER A 162 0.18 3.32 6.26
C SER A 162 -0.79 2.18 5.93
N ILE A 163 -1.95 2.52 5.40
CA ILE A 163 -2.92 1.54 4.87
C ILE A 163 -2.46 0.89 3.55
N TYR A 164 -1.35 1.36 2.98
CA TYR A 164 -0.80 0.95 1.69
C TYR A 164 0.51 0.14 1.80
N ASP A 165 0.79 -0.43 2.98
CA ASP A 165 2.04 -1.15 3.26
C ASP A 165 2.07 -2.58 2.72
N VAL A 166 0.94 -3.09 2.23
CA VAL A 166 0.83 -4.40 1.57
C VAL A 166 0.56 -4.24 0.08
N SER A 167 1.25 -5.04 -0.76
CA SER A 167 0.96 -5.19 -2.18
C SER A 167 0.80 -6.66 -2.55
N VAL A 168 -0.24 -7.00 -3.31
CA VAL A 168 -0.53 -8.39 -3.74
C VAL A 168 -0.08 -8.62 -5.18
N GLY A 169 0.40 -9.82 -5.48
CA GLY A 169 0.80 -10.25 -6.82
C GLY A 169 1.23 -11.72 -6.84
N ASP A 170 1.44 -12.33 -8.01
CA ASP A 170 2.07 -13.66 -8.13
C ASP A 170 3.57 -13.47 -8.38
N TYR A 171 4.37 -13.45 -7.32
CA TYR A 171 5.78 -13.04 -7.39
C TYR A 171 6.69 -14.18 -7.86
N ASN A 172 6.34 -15.44 -7.62
CA ASN A 172 7.10 -16.61 -8.07
C ASN A 172 6.53 -17.28 -9.35
N PHE A 173 5.43 -16.76 -9.89
CA PHE A 173 4.74 -17.20 -11.10
C PHE A 173 4.14 -18.61 -11.02
N ASP A 174 3.71 -19.03 -9.83
CA ASP A 174 3.14 -20.34 -9.55
C ASP A 174 1.60 -20.38 -9.65
N GLY A 175 0.97 -19.23 -9.84
CA GLY A 175 -0.48 -19.07 -9.97
C GLY A 175 -1.22 -18.84 -8.65
N TYR A 176 -0.51 -18.74 -7.52
CA TYR A 176 -1.06 -18.33 -6.24
C TYR A 176 -0.73 -16.86 -5.95
N GLU A 177 -1.64 -16.17 -5.25
CA GLU A 177 -1.44 -14.78 -4.88
C GLU A 177 -0.56 -14.71 -3.62
N ASP A 178 0.57 -14.04 -3.78
CA ASP A 178 1.55 -13.70 -2.76
C ASP A 178 1.31 -12.27 -2.24
N PHE A 179 2.14 -11.83 -1.30
CA PHE A 179 2.16 -10.41 -0.92
C PHE A 179 3.58 -9.89 -0.63
N SER A 180 3.76 -8.59 -0.79
CA SER A 180 4.98 -7.89 -0.38
C SER A 180 4.64 -6.80 0.62
N SER A 181 5.61 -6.46 1.46
CA SER A 181 5.50 -5.42 2.48
C SER A 181 6.87 -4.81 2.78
N CYS A 182 6.98 -3.98 3.82
CA CYS A 182 8.22 -3.36 4.26
C CYS A 182 8.96 -2.59 3.16
N MET A 183 8.25 -1.69 2.47
CA MET A 183 8.87 -0.88 1.43
C MET A 183 9.89 0.10 2.03
N GLN A 184 11.14 0.01 1.59
CA GLN A 184 12.16 1.01 1.89
C GLN A 184 12.45 1.83 0.64
N SER A 185 12.60 3.15 0.82
CA SER A 185 13.00 4.07 -0.25
C SER A 185 14.46 4.48 -0.08
N TYR A 186 15.19 4.55 -1.19
CA TYR A 186 16.59 4.99 -1.25
C TYR A 186 16.72 6.24 -2.15
N ALA A 187 17.95 6.60 -2.50
CA ALA A 187 18.19 7.74 -3.36
C ALA A 187 17.53 7.58 -4.74
N GLY A 188 16.77 8.58 -5.16
CA GLY A 188 16.08 8.57 -6.45
C GLY A 188 14.87 7.63 -6.45
N PRO A 189 14.61 6.91 -7.56
CA PRO A 189 13.45 6.02 -7.69
C PRO A 189 13.68 4.61 -7.11
N ASN A 190 14.78 4.40 -6.39
CA ASN A 190 15.15 3.08 -5.88
C ASN A 190 14.33 2.71 -4.65
N THR A 191 13.71 1.54 -4.67
CA THR A 191 12.98 0.98 -3.53
C THR A 191 13.36 -0.47 -3.29
N SER A 192 13.13 -1.00 -2.10
CA SER A 192 13.13 -2.45 -1.84
C SER A 192 11.86 -2.82 -1.08
N LYS A 193 11.53 -4.12 -1.06
CA LYS A 193 10.41 -4.70 -0.33
C LYS A 193 10.79 -6.10 0.14
N THR A 194 10.15 -6.58 1.19
CA THR A 194 10.17 -7.99 1.59
C THR A 194 9.02 -8.72 0.88
N TYR A 195 9.28 -9.89 0.31
CA TYR A 195 8.29 -10.68 -0.43
C TYR A 195 7.95 -11.97 0.32
N PHE A 196 6.66 -12.24 0.46
CA PHE A 196 6.12 -13.40 1.16
C PHE A 196 5.34 -14.28 0.19
N LEU A 197 5.85 -15.49 -0.05
CA LEU A 197 5.26 -16.41 -1.01
C LEU A 197 4.27 -17.35 -0.32
N PHE A 198 3.21 -17.72 -1.02
CA PHE A 198 2.23 -18.69 -0.54
C PHE A 198 2.70 -20.12 -0.85
N ASP A 199 3.02 -20.89 0.18
CA ASP A 199 3.23 -22.32 0.03
C ASP A 199 1.87 -23.04 0.02
N ASN A 200 1.36 -23.35 -1.16
CA ASN A 200 0.09 -24.08 -1.28
C ASN A 200 0.14 -25.51 -0.71
N LYS A 201 1.32 -26.14 -0.59
CA LYS A 201 1.46 -27.49 -0.03
C LYS A 201 1.29 -27.46 1.49
N ASN A 202 1.96 -26.51 2.16
CA ASN A 202 1.87 -26.34 3.60
C ASN A 202 0.70 -25.44 4.03
N ASN A 203 0.09 -24.74 3.05
CA ASN A 203 -1.00 -23.80 3.23
C ASN A 203 -0.63 -22.73 4.26
N GLU A 204 0.45 -22.01 3.98
CA GLU A 204 0.98 -20.90 4.79
C GLU A 204 1.77 -19.92 3.91
N PHE A 205 1.94 -18.70 4.38
CA PHE A 205 2.87 -17.74 3.79
C PHE A 205 4.24 -17.81 4.48
N PHE A 206 5.31 -17.64 3.72
CA PHE A 206 6.67 -17.58 4.25
C PHE A 206 7.46 -16.44 3.59
N ALA A 207 8.40 -15.85 4.34
CA ALA A 207 9.31 -14.86 3.79
C ALA A 207 10.27 -15.52 2.79
N SER A 208 10.36 -14.96 1.59
CA SER A 208 11.25 -15.45 0.54
C SER A 208 12.61 -14.74 0.57
N ASP A 209 13.59 -15.33 -0.11
CA ASP A 209 14.90 -14.73 -0.33
C ASP A 209 14.91 -13.72 -1.50
N PHE A 210 13.74 -13.35 -2.03
CA PHE A 210 13.66 -12.38 -3.13
C PHE A 210 14.12 -11.01 -2.63
N SER A 211 15.16 -10.49 -3.28
CA SER A 211 15.82 -9.25 -2.90
C SER A 211 16.37 -8.55 -4.12
N GLY A 212 16.50 -7.23 -4.02
CA GLY A 212 17.00 -6.38 -5.09
C GLY A 212 16.37 -4.98 -5.04
N THR A 213 16.81 -4.13 -5.96
CA THR A 213 16.35 -2.74 -6.08
C THR A 213 15.25 -2.60 -7.14
N SER A 214 14.13 -2.00 -6.76
CA SER A 214 12.98 -1.68 -7.61
C SER A 214 12.61 -2.86 -8.52
N LEU A 215 12.26 -3.99 -7.88
CA LEU A 215 11.85 -5.18 -8.60
C LEU A 215 10.49 -4.97 -9.28
N GLU A 216 10.42 -5.32 -10.55
CA GLU A 216 9.21 -5.36 -11.37
C GLU A 216 8.95 -6.81 -11.81
N PHE A 217 7.71 -7.26 -11.70
CA PHE A 217 7.30 -8.64 -11.98
C PHE A 217 6.48 -8.68 -13.27
N ASP A 218 6.99 -9.38 -14.28
CA ASP A 218 6.32 -9.60 -15.56
C ASP A 218 5.68 -11.00 -15.54
N GLU A 219 4.43 -11.08 -15.09
CA GLU A 219 3.67 -12.33 -15.01
C GLU A 219 3.55 -13.05 -16.36
N LYS A 220 3.43 -12.28 -17.45
CA LYS A 220 3.24 -12.82 -18.80
C LYS A 220 4.48 -13.57 -19.28
N ASN A 221 5.66 -12.98 -19.06
CA ASN A 221 6.92 -13.57 -19.49
C ASN A 221 7.63 -14.38 -18.39
N LYS A 222 7.09 -14.34 -17.16
CA LYS A 222 7.66 -14.96 -15.96
C LYS A 222 9.09 -14.50 -15.69
N LEU A 223 9.28 -13.18 -15.70
CA LEU A 223 10.57 -12.53 -15.49
C LEU A 223 10.47 -11.50 -14.38
N ILE A 224 11.55 -11.36 -13.62
CA ILE A 224 11.70 -10.28 -12.65
C ILE A 224 12.77 -9.34 -13.20
N THR A 225 12.48 -8.04 -13.25
CA THR A 225 13.44 -7.01 -13.61
C THR A 225 13.78 -6.21 -12.37
N GLU A 226 15.05 -6.22 -11.97
CA GLU A 226 15.59 -5.30 -10.97
C GLU A 226 16.13 -4.07 -11.69
N THR A 227 15.82 -2.87 -11.19
CA THR A 227 16.39 -1.62 -11.68
C THR A 227 17.06 -0.87 -10.53
N ASN A 228 18.37 -0.68 -10.61
CA ASN A 228 19.11 0.15 -9.68
C ASN A 228 19.67 1.38 -10.39
N GLN A 229 19.23 2.55 -9.95
CA GLN A 229 19.69 3.84 -10.46
C GLN A 229 20.61 4.53 -9.45
N CYS A 230 21.72 5.09 -9.91
CA CYS A 230 22.61 5.88 -9.06
C CYS A 230 23.10 7.15 -9.76
N CYS A 231 23.88 7.96 -9.05
CA CYS A 231 24.52 9.18 -9.58
C CYS A 231 23.53 10.13 -10.27
N ALA A 232 22.41 10.43 -9.60
CA ALA A 232 21.33 11.27 -10.14
C ALA A 232 20.77 10.77 -11.50
N GLY A 233 20.81 9.46 -11.74
CA GLY A 233 20.37 8.85 -13.00
C GLY A 233 21.45 8.70 -14.05
N ALA A 234 22.69 9.10 -13.79
CA ALA A 234 23.77 8.94 -14.75
C ALA A 234 24.17 7.47 -14.99
N SER A 235 23.83 6.56 -14.06
CA SER A 235 24.08 5.13 -14.19
C SER A 235 22.83 4.33 -13.82
N ILE A 236 22.49 3.35 -14.64
CA ILE A 236 21.35 2.46 -14.46
C ILE A 236 21.82 1.03 -14.71
N VAL A 237 21.63 0.17 -13.73
CA VAL A 237 21.83 -1.29 -13.85
C VAL A 237 20.47 -1.95 -13.90
N LYS A 238 20.29 -2.86 -14.86
CA LYS A 238 19.10 -3.70 -14.96
C LYS A 238 19.48 -5.18 -14.95
N ASN A 239 18.99 -5.91 -13.95
CA ASN A 239 19.15 -7.35 -13.86
C ASN A 239 17.83 -8.03 -14.17
N ILE A 240 17.88 -9.05 -15.02
CA ILE A 240 16.70 -9.83 -15.41
C ILE A 240 16.87 -11.24 -14.85
N TYR A 241 15.88 -11.68 -14.09
CA TYR A 241 15.87 -12.97 -13.42
C TYR A 241 14.74 -13.85 -13.95
N LYS A 242 14.97 -15.17 -13.90
CA LYS A 242 13.90 -16.18 -13.91
C LYS A 242 13.74 -16.72 -12.50
N VAL A 243 12.53 -17.15 -12.15
CA VAL A 243 12.29 -17.86 -10.90
C VAL A 243 12.47 -19.37 -11.13
N LYS A 244 13.24 -20.01 -10.26
CA LYS A 244 13.34 -21.48 -10.16
C LYS A 244 13.32 -21.88 -8.70
N GLU A 245 12.39 -22.75 -8.31
CA GLU A 245 12.27 -23.25 -6.92
C GLU A 245 12.23 -22.10 -5.90
N ASN A 246 11.39 -21.09 -6.17
CA ASN A 246 11.27 -19.88 -5.34
C ASN A 246 12.58 -19.11 -5.15
N LYS A 247 13.51 -19.20 -6.12
CA LYS A 247 14.75 -18.43 -6.14
C LYS A 247 14.89 -17.64 -7.42
N MET A 248 15.36 -16.41 -7.29
CA MET A 248 15.75 -15.55 -8.41
C MET A 248 17.06 -16.07 -9.01
N VAL A 249 17.04 -16.39 -10.30
CA VAL A 249 18.21 -16.84 -11.08
C VAL A 249 18.49 -15.81 -12.16
N LEU A 250 19.61 -15.10 -12.03
CA LEU A 250 20.04 -14.09 -12.99
C LEU A 250 20.24 -14.72 -14.37
N ILE A 251 19.64 -14.12 -15.40
CA ILE A 251 19.79 -14.57 -16.78
C ILE A 251 20.39 -13.50 -17.70
N LYS A 252 20.23 -12.21 -17.36
CA LYS A 252 20.80 -11.10 -18.11
C LYS A 252 21.11 -9.93 -17.17
N GLU A 253 22.15 -9.21 -17.51
CA GLU A 253 22.56 -7.99 -16.84
C GLU A 253 22.83 -6.93 -17.91
N HIS A 254 22.23 -5.77 -17.74
CA HIS A 254 22.39 -4.61 -18.61
C HIS A 254 22.90 -3.43 -17.78
N CYS A 255 23.80 -2.67 -18.36
CA CYS A 255 24.40 -1.49 -17.73
C CYS A 255 24.31 -0.33 -18.69
N TYR A 256 23.79 0.80 -18.21
CA TYR A 256 23.59 2.00 -19.01
C TYR A 256 24.23 3.19 -18.32
N LYS A 257 25.05 3.94 -19.08
CA LYS A 257 25.65 5.20 -18.61
C LYS A 257 25.21 6.37 -19.44
N TRP A 258 24.96 7.50 -18.80
CA TRP A 258 24.69 8.76 -19.46
C TRP A 258 25.90 9.19 -20.30
N SER A 259 25.65 9.53 -21.57
CA SER A 259 26.65 10.10 -22.45
C SER A 259 26.34 11.57 -22.68
N GLU A 260 27.16 12.47 -22.14
CA GLU A 260 27.03 13.91 -22.38
C GLU A 260 27.10 14.26 -23.87
N LYS A 261 27.93 13.53 -24.63
CA LYS A 261 28.06 13.76 -26.07
C LYS A 261 26.77 13.43 -26.83
N LEU A 262 26.07 12.37 -26.44
CA LEU A 262 24.89 11.88 -27.15
C LEU A 262 23.57 12.29 -26.49
N GLN A 263 23.63 12.91 -25.30
CA GLN A 263 22.49 13.30 -24.47
C GLN A 263 21.49 12.16 -24.26
N LYS A 264 22.02 10.95 -24.03
CA LYS A 264 21.24 9.73 -23.77
C LYS A 264 22.06 8.70 -23.02
N HIS A 265 21.36 7.76 -22.40
CA HIS A 265 21.96 6.54 -21.89
C HIS A 265 22.46 5.64 -23.03
N ILE A 266 23.67 5.13 -22.87
CA ILE A 266 24.27 4.14 -23.77
C ILE A 266 24.60 2.88 -22.99
N GLU A 267 24.30 1.75 -23.60
CA GLU A 267 24.66 0.45 -23.02
C GLU A 267 26.18 0.29 -22.96
N LYS A 268 26.66 -0.20 -21.82
CA LYS A 268 28.06 -0.49 -21.51
C LYS A 268 28.19 -1.92 -21.02
N LYS A 269 29.41 -2.41 -20.92
CA LYS A 269 29.64 -3.72 -20.31
C LYS A 269 29.31 -3.61 -18.83
N PRO A 270 28.68 -4.62 -18.21
CA PRO A 270 28.23 -4.49 -16.82
C PRO A 270 29.31 -4.10 -15.80
N LYS A 271 30.52 -4.63 -15.97
CA LYS A 271 31.71 -4.24 -15.18
C LYS A 271 32.02 -2.74 -15.21
N ASP A 272 31.51 -2.00 -16.19
CA ASP A 272 31.73 -0.57 -16.33
C ASP A 272 30.72 0.25 -15.51
N CYS A 273 29.68 -0.36 -14.92
CA CYS A 273 28.71 0.29 -14.02
C CYS A 273 28.95 0.01 -12.52
N GLN A 274 29.85 -0.91 -12.19
CA GLN A 274 30.25 -1.22 -10.81
C GLN A 274 31.21 -0.17 -10.24
#